data_AF-G3ISL2-F1
#
_entry.id   AF-G3ISL2-F1
#
_cell.length_a   1.000
_cell.length_b   1.000
_cell.length_c   1.000
_cell.angle_alpha   90.00
_cell.angle_beta   90.00
_cell.angle_gamma   90.00
#
_symmetry.space_group_name_H-M   'P 1'
#
loop_
_entity.id
_entity.type
_entity.pdbx_description
1 polymer ?
#
loop_
_entity_poly.entity_id
_entity_poly.type
_entity_poly.pdbx_seq_one_letter_code
_entity_poly.pdbx_strand_id
1 'polypeptide(L)'
;MNTHPVDAASSTDIFSSTFLLGNVGAPFAIGLAVGYFAKKMLRTALFMGGAAITLLFVAEYYDIIDITDEKLQHAASAATEAAKNSGGFLVDRLTSITSKGASGVGGFFVGFKLG
;
A
#
# COMPACT_ATOMS: atom_id res chain seq x y z
N MET A 1 -0.62 -38.71 -49.86
CA MET A 1 -1.63 -37.83 -49.24
C MET A 1 -1.44 -37.92 -47.74
N ASN A 2 -0.50 -37.14 -47.18
CA ASN A 2 -0.18 -37.13 -45.75
C ASN A 2 -0.16 -35.67 -45.28
N THR A 3 -1.28 -35.18 -44.76
CA THR A 3 -1.38 -33.85 -44.13
C THR A 3 -1.27 -34.04 -42.63
N HIS A 4 -0.08 -33.77 -42.07
CA HIS A 4 0.10 -33.66 -40.64
C HIS A 4 -0.62 -32.40 -40.15
N PRO A 5 -1.50 -32.47 -39.14
CA PRO A 5 -1.95 -31.28 -38.46
C PRO A 5 -0.75 -30.76 -37.66
N VAL A 6 -0.19 -29.64 -38.10
CA VAL A 6 0.75 -28.88 -37.28
C VAL A 6 -0.09 -28.35 -36.12
N ASP A 7 0.07 -28.97 -34.94
CA ASP A 7 -0.42 -28.42 -33.68
C ASP A 7 0.17 -27.03 -33.51
N ALA A 8 -0.61 -26.03 -33.88
CA ALA A 8 -0.32 -24.63 -33.64
C ALA A 8 -0.40 -24.44 -32.12
N ALA A 9 0.75 -24.55 -31.45
CA ALA A 9 0.91 -24.06 -30.10
C ALA A 9 0.38 -22.61 -30.09
N SER A 10 -0.73 -22.41 -29.37
CA SER A 10 -1.34 -21.11 -29.12
C SER A 10 -0.27 -20.22 -28.49
N SER A 11 0.40 -19.46 -29.36
CA SER A 11 1.41 -18.49 -29.00
C SER A 11 0.66 -17.38 -28.29
N THR A 12 0.59 -17.44 -26.96
CA THR A 12 0.05 -16.36 -26.14
C THR A 12 0.87 -15.13 -26.45
N ASP A 13 0.32 -14.26 -27.30
CA ASP A 13 1.02 -13.10 -27.80
C ASP A 13 1.11 -12.06 -26.67
N ILE A 14 2.23 -12.10 -25.95
CA ILE A 14 2.52 -11.33 -24.72
C ILE A 14 2.46 -9.82 -24.98
N PHE A 15 2.59 -9.42 -26.25
CA PHE A 15 2.50 -8.03 -26.70
C PHE A 15 1.14 -7.67 -27.32
N SER A 16 0.18 -8.61 -27.35
CA SER A 16 -1.17 -8.29 -27.80
C SER A 16 -1.79 -7.24 -26.89
N SER A 17 -2.47 -6.27 -27.48
CA SER A 17 -3.17 -5.19 -26.77
C SER A 17 -4.16 -5.74 -25.74
N THR A 18 -4.81 -6.87 -26.01
CA THR A 18 -5.67 -7.57 -25.03
C THR A 18 -4.90 -8.09 -23.82
N PHE A 19 -3.70 -8.68 -24.02
CA PHE A 19 -2.86 -9.18 -22.93
C PHE A 19 -2.21 -8.03 -22.15
N LEU A 20 -1.70 -6.99 -22.83
CA LEU A 20 -1.12 -5.82 -22.18
C LEU A 20 -2.17 -5.02 -21.40
N LEU A 21 -3.37 -4.82 -21.94
CA LEU A 21 -4.42 -4.07 -21.25
C LEU A 21 -5.01 -4.86 -20.06
N GLY A 22 -5.22 -6.17 -20.22
CA GLY A 22 -5.78 -7.03 -19.17
C GLY A 22 -4.78 -7.48 -18.11
N ASN A 23 -3.53 -7.78 -18.50
CA ASN A 23 -2.53 -8.40 -17.62
C ASN A 23 -1.46 -7.40 -17.11
N VAL A 24 -1.29 -6.24 -17.74
CA VAL A 24 -0.32 -5.20 -17.34
C VAL A 24 -1.02 -3.90 -16.94
N GLY A 25 -2.03 -3.46 -17.70
CA GLY A 25 -2.76 -2.22 -17.49
C GLY A 25 -3.68 -2.25 -16.26
N ALA A 26 -4.49 -3.30 -16.11
CA ALA A 26 -5.35 -3.46 -14.93
C ALA A 26 -4.56 -3.48 -13.60
N PRO A 27 -3.50 -4.29 -13.41
CA PRO A 27 -2.72 -4.24 -12.18
C PRO A 27 -1.98 -2.90 -11.99
N PHE A 28 -1.54 -2.24 -13.07
CA PHE A 28 -0.95 -0.90 -12.99
C PHE A 28 -1.95 0.16 -12.48
N ALA A 29 -3.17 0.19 -13.03
CA ALA A 29 -4.20 1.14 -12.60
C ALA A 29 -4.64 0.91 -11.14
N ILE A 30 -4.77 -0.36 -10.74
CA ILE A 30 -5.03 -0.72 -9.34
C ILE A 30 -3.88 -0.25 -8.45
N GLY A 31 -2.63 -0.54 -8.84
CA GLY A 31 -1.44 -0.02 -8.14
C GLY A 31 -1.50 1.49 -8.00
N LEU A 32 -1.76 2.22 -9.08
CA LEU A 32 -1.83 3.68 -9.11
C LEU A 32 -2.91 4.24 -8.17
N ALA A 33 -4.12 3.67 -8.19
CA ALA A 33 -5.19 4.07 -7.29
C ALA A 33 -4.83 3.82 -5.81
N VAL A 34 -4.28 2.64 -5.50
CA VAL A 34 -3.84 2.29 -4.15
C VAL A 34 -2.69 3.18 -3.68
N GLY A 35 -1.72 3.48 -4.56
CA GLY A 35 -0.60 4.36 -4.26
C GLY A 35 -1.03 5.80 -3.97
N TYR A 36 -1.90 6.37 -4.81
CA TYR A 36 -2.47 7.71 -4.61
C TYR A 36 -3.21 7.81 -3.28
N PHE A 37 -4.05 6.80 -3.01
CA PHE A 37 -4.79 6.72 -1.77
C PHE A 37 -3.88 6.56 -0.54
N ALA A 38 -2.85 5.72 -0.63
CA ALA A 38 -1.90 5.50 0.45
C ALA A 38 -1.19 6.78 0.87
N LYS A 39 -0.74 7.61 -0.08
CA LYS A 39 -0.12 8.91 0.26
C LYS A 39 -1.11 9.87 0.91
N LYS A 40 -2.34 9.95 0.38
CA LYS A 40 -3.39 10.80 0.95
C LYS A 40 -3.80 10.36 2.36
N MET A 41 -3.90 9.06 2.59
CA MET A 41 -4.17 8.48 3.91
C MET A 41 -3.03 8.74 4.89
N LEU A 42 -1.77 8.53 4.48
CA LEU A 42 -0.61 8.80 5.34
C LEU A 42 -0.60 10.25 5.81
N ARG A 43 -0.81 11.20 4.89
CA ARG A 43 -0.87 12.62 5.23
C ARG A 43 -2.03 12.95 6.16
N THR A 44 -3.19 12.32 5.97
CA THR A 44 -4.37 12.51 6.83
C THR A 44 -4.13 11.93 8.23
N ALA A 45 -3.55 10.74 8.33
CA ALA A 45 -3.21 10.09 9.59
C ALA A 45 -2.16 10.91 10.38
N LEU A 46 -1.13 11.42 9.71
CA LEU A 46 -0.14 12.32 10.31
C LEU A 46 -0.80 13.61 10.81
N PHE A 47 -1.70 14.21 10.03
CA PHE A 47 -2.43 15.40 10.43
C PHE A 47 -3.34 15.14 11.65
N MET A 48 -4.12 14.06 11.64
CA MET A 48 -4.96 13.66 12.77
C MET A 48 -4.14 13.32 14.02
N GLY A 49 -3.02 12.60 13.87
CA GLY A 49 -2.12 12.28 14.97
C GLY A 49 -1.51 13.55 15.58
N GLY A 50 -1.03 14.48 14.74
CA GLY A 50 -0.54 15.77 15.19
C GLY A 50 -1.62 16.62 15.89
N ALA A 51 -2.84 16.62 15.36
CA ALA A 51 -3.98 17.30 15.98
C ALA A 51 -4.33 16.70 17.35
N ALA A 52 -4.29 15.37 17.50
CA ALA A 52 -4.54 14.71 18.77
C ALA A 52 -3.46 15.04 19.82
N ILE A 53 -2.18 15.03 19.42
CA ILE A 53 -1.06 15.38 20.31
C ILE A 53 -1.13 16.85 20.72
N THR A 54 -1.44 17.75 19.79
CA THR A 54 -1.61 19.19 20.13
C THR A 54 -2.79 19.43 21.06
N LEU A 55 -3.93 18.74 20.88
CA LEU A 55 -5.05 18.81 21.82
C LEU A 55 -4.68 18.29 23.20
N LEU A 56 -3.90 17.21 23.28
CA LEU A 56 -3.37 16.66 24.53
C LEU A 56 -2.54 17.72 25.28
N PHE A 57 -1.60 18.39 24.60
CA PHE A 57 -0.81 19.48 25.21
C PHE A 57 -1.66 20.70 25.62
N VAL A 58 -2.69 21.05 24.84
CA VAL A 58 -3.62 22.12 25.23
C VAL A 58 -4.40 21.74 26.48
N ALA A 59 -4.88 20.50 26.57
CA ALA A 59 -5.61 20.03 27.74
C ALA A 59 -4.74 19.97 29.00
N GLU A 60 -3.45 19.61 28.85
CA GLU A 60 -2.46 19.69 29.92
C GLU A 60 -2.19 21.14 30.34
N TYR A 61 -2.08 22.08 29.39
CA TYR A 61 -1.92 23.51 29.70
C TYR A 61 -3.05 24.10 30.56
N TYR A 62 -4.27 23.58 30.40
CA TYR A 62 -5.43 23.98 31.21
C TYR A 62 -5.59 23.15 32.50
N ASP A 63 -4.62 22.31 32.86
CA ASP A 63 -4.63 21.44 34.06
C ASP A 63 -5.80 20.44 34.08
N ILE A 64 -6.34 20.09 32.90
CA ILE A 64 -7.48 19.17 32.77
C ILE A 64 -7.00 17.71 32.88
N ILE A 65 -5.79 17.43 32.39
CA ILE A 65 -5.16 16.11 32.38
C ILE A 65 -3.66 16.24 32.63
N ASP A 66 -3.08 15.24 33.29
CA ASP A 66 -1.63 15.13 33.53
C ASP A 66 -1.03 14.09 32.58
N ILE A 67 -0.17 14.55 31.67
CA ILE A 67 0.50 13.71 30.68
C ILE A 67 1.94 13.49 31.12
N THR A 68 2.22 12.29 31.62
CA THR A 68 3.58 11.87 31.92
C THR A 68 4.30 11.36 30.67
N ASP A 69 5.60 11.62 30.56
CA ASP A 69 6.48 11.13 29.47
C ASP A 69 6.38 9.61 29.28
N GLU A 70 6.17 8.87 30.37
CA GLU A 70 5.99 7.42 30.39
C GLU A 70 4.75 6.98 29.59
N LYS A 71 3.63 7.71 29.71
CA LYS A 71 2.39 7.41 28.99
C LYS A 71 2.54 7.71 27.50
N LEU A 72 3.23 8.80 27.16
CA LEU A 72 3.56 9.15 25.77
C LEU A 72 4.46 8.09 25.14
N GLN A 73 5.50 7.66 25.85
CA GLN A 73 6.43 6.63 25.37
C GLN A 73 5.74 5.27 25.22
N HIS A 74 4.85 4.89 26.14
CA HIS A 74 4.06 3.68 26.03
C HIS A 74 3.07 3.74 24.86
N ALA A 75 2.38 4.88 24.67
CA ALA A 75 1.48 5.06 23.54
C ALA A 75 2.21 5.01 22.19
N ALA A 76 3.38 5.65 22.10
CA ALA A 76 4.24 5.60 20.91
C ALA A 76 4.76 4.17 20.64
N SER A 77 5.15 3.44 21.69
CA SER A 77 5.61 2.06 21.57
C SER A 77 4.48 1.13 21.12
N ALA A 78 3.29 1.25 21.72
CA ALA A 78 2.12 0.48 21.33
C ALA A 78 1.69 0.76 19.88
N ALA A 79 1.73 2.04 19.46
CA ALA A 79 1.46 2.41 18.08
C ALA A 79 2.51 1.85 17.11
N THR A 80 3.80 1.87 17.49
CA THR A 80 4.90 1.31 16.71
C THR A 80 4.78 -0.21 16.58
N GLU A 81 4.41 -0.90 17.65
CA GLU A 81 4.21 -2.34 17.66
C GLU A 81 2.99 -2.75 16.84
N ALA A 82 1.88 -2.01 16.94
CA ALA A 82 0.71 -2.19 16.09
C ALA A 82 1.04 -1.96 14.61
N ALA A 83 1.82 -0.93 14.29
CA ALA A 83 2.31 -0.66 12.94
C ALA A 83 3.23 -1.78 12.44
N LYS A 84 4.13 -2.29 13.29
CA LYS A 84 5.04 -3.40 12.97
C LYS A 84 4.30 -4.70 12.71
N ASN A 85 3.33 -5.06 13.55
CA ASN A 85 2.48 -6.24 13.35
C ASN A 85 1.64 -6.13 12.07
N SER A 86 1.08 -4.94 11.81
CA SER A 86 0.33 -4.69 10.57
C SER A 86 1.25 -4.79 9.34
N GLY A 87 2.44 -4.18 9.41
CA GLY A 87 3.44 -4.24 8.34
C GLY A 87 3.94 -5.65 8.07
N GLY A 88 4.21 -6.44 9.12
CA GLY A 88 4.58 -7.85 9.01
C GLY A 88 3.52 -8.68 8.29
N PHE A 89 2.25 -8.53 8.68
CA PHE A 89 1.13 -9.21 8.02
C PHE A 89 1.00 -8.82 6.54
N LEU A 90 1.17 -7.54 6.19
CA LEU A 90 1.17 -7.10 4.79
C LEU A 90 2.36 -7.69 4.03
N VAL A 91 3.57 -7.70 4.59
CA VAL A 91 4.76 -8.30 3.97
C VAL A 91 4.58 -9.80 3.74
N ASP A 92 4.01 -10.54 4.70
CA ASP A 92 3.73 -11.97 4.55
C ASP A 92 2.71 -12.24 3.44
N ARG A 93 1.64 -11.44 3.37
CA ARG A 93 0.63 -11.52 2.30
C ARG A 93 1.18 -11.08 0.94
N LEU A 94 1.99 -10.04 0.90
CA LEU A 94 2.65 -9.55 -0.31
C LEU A 94 3.66 -10.58 -0.81
N THR A 95 4.45 -11.21 0.05
CA THR A 95 5.40 -12.26 -0.33
C THR A 95 4.68 -13.46 -0.95
N SER A 96 3.47 -13.79 -0.44
CA SER A 96 2.60 -14.81 -1.02
C SER A 96 1.95 -14.42 -2.36
N ILE A 97 1.80 -13.13 -2.70
CA ILE A 97 1.09 -12.63 -3.89
C ILE A 97 2.04 -12.09 -4.98
N THR A 98 3.25 -11.66 -4.61
CA THR A 98 4.21 -10.92 -5.46
C THR A 98 4.77 -11.72 -6.64
N SER A 99 4.52 -13.03 -6.71
CA SER A 99 4.87 -13.86 -7.87
C SER A 99 4.26 -13.40 -9.22
N LYS A 100 3.38 -12.37 -9.26
CA LYS A 100 2.62 -12.02 -10.47
C LYS A 100 2.55 -10.54 -10.91
N GLY A 101 3.33 -9.57 -10.41
CA GLY A 101 3.05 -8.18 -10.88
C GLY A 101 4.09 -7.09 -10.68
N ALA A 102 5.10 -7.03 -11.53
CA ALA A 102 6.00 -5.86 -11.63
C ALA A 102 5.26 -4.57 -12.06
N SER A 103 4.19 -4.69 -12.86
CA SER A 103 3.39 -3.55 -13.34
C SER A 103 2.53 -2.91 -12.24
N GLY A 104 2.03 -3.69 -11.29
CA GLY A 104 1.30 -3.18 -10.13
C GLY A 104 2.18 -2.40 -9.16
N VAL A 105 3.42 -2.85 -8.96
CA VAL A 105 4.42 -2.11 -8.17
C VAL A 105 4.80 -0.79 -8.86
N GLY A 106 4.98 -0.80 -10.18
CA GLY A 106 5.20 0.41 -10.97
C GLY A 106 4.04 1.40 -10.87
N GLY A 107 2.80 0.90 -10.99
CA GLY A 107 1.58 1.70 -10.80
C GLY A 107 1.50 2.30 -9.40
N PHE A 108 1.73 1.49 -8.37
CA PHE A 108 1.77 1.95 -6.97
C PHE A 108 2.78 3.06 -6.74
N PHE A 109 4.01 2.90 -7.23
CA PHE A 109 5.04 3.92 -7.07
C PHE A 109 4.64 5.24 -7.74
N VAL A 110 4.11 5.19 -8.97
CA VAL A 110 3.66 6.38 -9.69
C VAL A 110 2.46 7.04 -9.00
N GLY A 111 1.47 6.24 -8.59
CA GLY A 111 0.32 6.71 -7.83
C GLY A 111 0.71 7.33 -6.51
N PHE A 112 1.62 6.70 -5.76
CA PHE A 112 2.15 7.22 -4.50
C PHE A 112 2.97 8.50 -4.72
N LYS A 113 3.68 8.65 -5.84
CA LYS A 113 4.35 9.91 -6.16
C LYS A 113 3.35 11.04 -6.44
N LEU A 114 2.26 10.74 -7.15
CA LEU A 114 1.24 11.70 -7.60
C LEU A 114 0.20 12.07 -6.52
N GLY A 115 -0.06 11.20 -5.54
CA GLY A 115 -0.93 11.48 -4.38
C GLY A 115 -0.41 12.60 -3.49
#